data_AF-A0A917DUI4-F1
#
_entry.id   AF-A0A917DUI4-F1
#
_cell.length_a   1.000
_cell.length_b   1.000
_cell.length_c   1.000
_cell.angle_alpha   90.00
_cell.angle_beta   90.00
_cell.angle_gamma   90.00
#
_symmetry.space_group_name_H-M   'P 1'
#
loop_
_entity.id
_entity.type
_entity.pdbx_description
1 polymer ?
#
loop_
_entity_poly.entity_id
_entity_poly.type
_entity_poly.pdbx_seq_one_letter_code
_entity_poly.pdbx_strand_id
1 'polypeptide(L)'
;MGDCEPYRHGEETNGDNREELALDRTEMAEDRTVMAVERTFAGWIRTAFGAIAIGLGFRALFGELDPPWLARVIATIFIGLSAVLAIVAERRACHALKRMHGHAIDSPDAPHLRWIAWSVCAGSVALAISLWMMESAPDVASEAADIASSAASAID
;
A
#
# COMPACT_ATOMS: atom_id res chain seq x y z
N MET A 1 11.00 20.05 17.16
CA MET A 1 12.31 20.39 17.73
C MET A 1 12.18 20.05 19.21
N GLY A 2 12.38 18.76 19.53
CA GLY A 2 12.11 18.20 20.87
C GLY A 2 13.35 18.30 21.74
N ASP A 3 13.11 18.51 23.03
CA ASP A 3 14.06 19.03 24.00
C ASP A 3 15.14 17.99 24.37
N CYS A 4 16.40 18.43 24.36
CA CYS A 4 17.52 17.64 24.89
C CYS A 4 17.59 17.84 26.40
N GLU A 5 17.16 16.83 27.16
CA GLU A 5 17.38 16.74 28.59
C GLU A 5 18.89 16.55 28.88
N PRO A 6 19.47 17.24 29.89
CA PRO A 6 20.90 17.13 30.18
C PRO A 6 21.20 15.82 30.92
N TYR A 7 22.06 14.99 30.31
CA TYR A 7 22.60 13.74 30.85
C TYR A 7 23.17 13.94 32.27
N ARG A 8 22.45 13.42 33.28
CA ARG A 8 22.84 13.45 34.68
C ARG A 8 23.93 12.39 34.91
N HIS A 9 25.15 12.84 35.15
CA HIS A 9 26.28 11.98 35.48
C HIS A 9 26.09 11.40 36.90
N GLY A 10 25.47 10.22 37.00
CA GLY A 10 25.53 9.36 38.18
C GLY A 10 26.76 8.46 38.08
N GLU A 11 27.46 8.25 39.19
CA GLU A 11 28.61 7.34 39.25
C GLU A 11 28.12 5.89 39.08
N GLU A 12 28.19 5.35 37.86
CA GLU A 12 27.74 4.01 37.52
C GLU A 12 28.91 3.08 37.18
N THR A 13 28.85 1.86 37.72
CA THR A 13 29.83 0.80 37.53
C THR A 13 30.02 0.50 36.04
N ASN A 14 31.29 0.43 35.58
CA ASN A 14 31.73 0.28 34.18
C ASN A 14 31.02 -0.82 33.34
N GLY A 15 30.28 -1.75 33.95
CA GLY A 15 29.45 -2.74 33.25
C GLY A 15 28.14 -2.16 32.70
N ASP A 16 27.43 -1.33 33.48
CA ASP A 16 26.08 -0.84 33.18
C ASP A 16 26.09 0.16 32.00
N ASN A 17 27.01 1.12 32.06
CA ASN A 17 27.24 2.10 30.99
C ASN A 17 27.61 1.45 29.64
N ARG A 18 28.31 0.29 29.65
CA ARG A 18 28.67 -0.41 28.39
C ARG A 18 27.47 -1.11 27.76
N GLU A 19 26.56 -1.63 28.57
CA GLU A 19 25.34 -2.29 28.11
C GLU A 19 24.33 -1.24 27.58
N GLU A 20 24.15 -0.13 28.28
CA GLU A 20 23.32 0.99 27.83
C GLU A 20 23.83 1.58 26.50
N LEU A 21 25.13 1.86 26.40
CA LEU A 21 25.74 2.34 25.15
C LEU A 21 25.69 1.29 24.02
N ALA A 22 25.54 0.01 24.34
CA ALA A 22 25.36 -1.04 23.33
C ALA A 22 23.91 -1.04 22.79
N LEU A 23 22.93 -0.84 23.67
CA LEU A 23 21.50 -0.74 23.33
C LEU A 23 21.21 0.50 22.48
N ASP A 24 21.73 1.66 22.87
CA ASP A 24 21.55 2.92 22.14
C ASP A 24 22.12 2.83 20.71
N ARG A 25 23.26 2.15 20.53
CA ARG A 25 23.83 1.89 19.20
C ARG A 25 22.96 0.95 18.37
N THR A 26 22.30 -0.03 18.98
CA THR A 26 21.39 -0.94 18.27
C THR A 26 20.10 -0.23 17.86
N GLU A 27 19.51 0.59 18.72
CA GLU A 27 18.31 1.38 18.42
C GLU A 27 18.58 2.37 17.28
N MET A 28 19.68 3.13 17.36
CA MET A 28 20.11 4.01 16.27
C MET A 28 20.40 3.25 14.96
N ALA A 29 20.78 1.98 15.01
CA ALA A 29 20.97 1.16 13.82
C ALA A 29 19.61 0.74 13.23
N GLU A 30 18.64 0.37 14.07
CA GLU A 30 17.29 -0.01 13.67
C GLU A 30 16.54 1.14 13.00
N ASP A 31 16.58 2.36 13.55
CA ASP A 31 15.97 3.55 12.95
C ASP A 31 16.42 3.78 11.50
N ARG A 32 17.72 3.57 11.23
CA ARG A 32 18.27 3.72 9.87
C ARG A 32 17.73 2.65 8.93
N THR A 33 17.51 1.44 9.42
CA THR A 33 16.93 0.36 8.60
C THR A 33 15.45 0.63 8.30
N VAL A 34 14.70 1.16 9.27
CA VAL A 34 13.29 1.54 9.11
C VAL A 34 13.15 2.64 8.05
N MET A 35 13.93 3.72 8.17
CA MET A 35 13.90 4.82 7.19
C MET A 35 14.26 4.33 5.77
N ALA A 36 15.19 3.37 5.66
CA ALA A 36 15.52 2.76 4.37
C ALA A 36 14.33 1.95 3.81
N VAL A 37 13.64 1.16 4.64
CA VAL A 37 12.45 0.39 4.24
C VAL A 37 11.34 1.33 3.75
N GLU A 38 11.03 2.40 4.47
CA GLU A 38 10.02 3.39 4.08
C GLU A 38 10.33 4.02 2.72
N ARG A 39 11.60 4.39 2.49
CA ARG A 39 12.03 4.93 1.19
C ARG A 39 11.80 3.93 0.07
N THR A 40 12.12 2.64 0.30
CA THR A 40 11.84 1.62 -0.71
C THR A 40 10.35 1.49 -0.96
N PHE A 41 9.51 1.47 0.09
CA PHE A 41 8.06 1.41 -0.03
C PHE A 41 7.50 2.58 -0.85
N ALA A 42 7.88 3.83 -0.53
CA ALA A 42 7.51 5.00 -1.30
C ALA A 42 7.98 4.90 -2.77
N GLY A 43 9.14 4.27 -2.99
CA GLY A 43 9.65 3.87 -4.29
C GLY A 43 8.66 3.03 -5.10
N TRP A 44 8.18 1.95 -4.50
CA TRP A 44 7.22 1.03 -5.11
C TRP A 44 5.87 1.69 -5.38
N ILE A 45 5.34 2.46 -4.42
CA ILE A 45 4.06 3.18 -4.58
C ILE A 45 4.10 4.16 -5.76
N ARG A 46 5.22 4.87 -5.95
CA ARG A 46 5.41 5.74 -7.11
C ARG A 46 5.30 4.99 -8.44
N THR A 47 5.92 3.80 -8.53
CA THR A 47 5.84 2.99 -9.74
C THR A 47 4.43 2.43 -9.97
N ALA A 48 3.68 2.14 -8.90
CA ALA A 48 2.29 1.73 -8.98
C ALA A 48 1.39 2.84 -9.55
N PHE A 49 1.55 4.09 -9.09
CA PHE A 49 0.82 5.23 -9.67
C PHE A 49 1.21 5.51 -11.12
N GLY A 50 2.50 5.35 -11.46
CA GLY A 50 2.96 5.43 -12.85
C GLY A 50 2.27 4.41 -13.75
N ALA A 51 2.13 3.16 -13.30
CA ALA A 51 1.40 2.13 -14.03
C ALA A 51 -0.09 2.48 -14.24
N ILE A 52 -0.76 3.03 -13.21
CA ILE A 52 -2.15 3.51 -13.33
C ILE A 52 -2.25 4.63 -14.37
N ALA A 53 -1.38 5.64 -14.28
CA ALA A 53 -1.37 6.78 -15.19
C ALA A 53 -1.16 6.33 -16.65
N ILE A 54 -0.23 5.40 -16.87
CA ILE A 54 0.01 4.81 -18.19
C ILE A 54 -1.24 4.05 -18.68
N GLY A 55 -1.84 3.20 -17.84
CA GLY A 55 -3.05 2.46 -18.20
C GLY A 55 -4.22 3.38 -18.60
N LEU A 56 -4.43 4.47 -17.86
CA LEU A 56 -5.42 5.49 -18.21
C LEU A 56 -5.06 6.25 -19.49
N GLY A 57 -3.77 6.58 -19.67
CA GLY A 57 -3.26 7.23 -20.87
C GLY A 57 -3.49 6.39 -22.13
N PHE A 58 -3.29 5.08 -22.08
CA PHE A 58 -3.58 4.18 -23.19
C PHE A 58 -5.07 4.16 -23.56
N ARG A 59 -5.98 4.15 -22.57
CA ARG A 59 -7.42 4.26 -22.85
C ARG A 59 -7.79 5.60 -23.47
N ALA A 60 -7.20 6.70 -23.02
CA ALA A 60 -7.46 8.02 -23.57
C ALA A 60 -6.91 8.17 -25.00
N LEU A 61 -5.72 7.62 -25.26
CA LEU A 61 -5.03 7.74 -26.55
C LEU A 61 -5.64 6.85 -27.64
N PHE A 62 -6.15 5.67 -27.26
CA PHE A 62 -6.60 4.66 -28.21
C PHE A 62 -8.09 4.31 -28.07
N GLY A 63 -8.88 5.16 -27.40
CA GLY A 63 -10.32 4.95 -27.20
C GLY A 63 -11.13 4.91 -28.51
N GLU A 64 -10.58 5.46 -29.60
CA GLU A 64 -11.20 5.48 -30.94
C GLU A 64 -10.58 4.47 -31.91
N LEU A 65 -9.64 3.63 -31.47
CA LEU A 65 -9.07 2.59 -32.34
C LEU A 65 -10.07 1.47 -32.61
N ASP A 66 -10.21 1.10 -33.89
CA ASP A 66 -10.79 -0.17 -34.32
C ASP A 66 -9.71 -1.26 -34.23
N PRO A 67 -9.82 -2.30 -33.37
CA PRO A 67 -10.94 -2.67 -32.50
C PRO A 67 -10.84 -2.16 -31.04
N PRO A 68 -11.95 -1.71 -30.43
CA PRO A 68 -11.96 -0.93 -29.17
C PRO A 68 -11.61 -1.73 -27.91
N TRP A 69 -11.66 -3.06 -27.97
CA TRP A 69 -11.37 -3.94 -26.84
C TRP A 69 -9.86 -4.02 -26.52
N LEU A 70 -8.99 -3.72 -27.49
CA LEU A 70 -7.54 -3.88 -27.31
C LEU A 70 -6.98 -2.85 -26.32
N ALA A 71 -7.35 -1.58 -26.47
CA ALA A 71 -6.96 -0.50 -25.56
C ALA A 71 -7.44 -0.79 -24.11
N ARG A 72 -8.61 -1.41 -23.98
CA ARG A 72 -9.19 -1.82 -22.69
C ARG A 72 -8.38 -2.94 -22.03
N VAL A 73 -7.98 -3.97 -22.77
CA VAL A 73 -7.16 -5.07 -22.24
C VAL A 73 -5.81 -4.57 -21.76
N ILE A 74 -5.17 -3.67 -22.51
CA ILE A 74 -3.88 -3.10 -22.11
C ILE A 74 -4.06 -2.25 -20.84
N ALA A 75 -5.09 -1.41 -20.78
CA ALA A 75 -5.38 -0.61 -19.59
C ALA A 75 -5.64 -1.48 -18.35
N THR A 76 -6.42 -2.56 -18.45
CA THR A 76 -6.69 -3.45 -17.32
C THR A 76 -5.45 -4.18 -16.84
N ILE A 77 -4.52 -4.56 -17.74
CA ILE A 77 -3.24 -5.16 -17.36
C ILE A 77 -2.40 -4.17 -16.53
N PHE A 78 -2.28 -2.92 -16.97
CA PHE A 78 -1.52 -1.90 -16.25
C PHE A 78 -2.13 -1.55 -14.89
N ILE A 79 -3.45 -1.49 -14.81
CA ILE A 79 -4.19 -1.30 -13.55
C ILE A 79 -3.95 -2.51 -12.62
N GLY A 80 -4.11 -3.74 -13.11
CA GLY A 80 -3.82 -4.96 -12.33
C GLY A 80 -2.37 -5.05 -11.85
N LEU A 81 -1.41 -4.66 -12.70
CA LEU A 81 0.01 -4.59 -12.36
C LEU A 81 0.24 -3.60 -11.19
N SER A 82 -0.44 -2.46 -11.19
CA SER A 82 -0.36 -1.50 -10.09
C SER A 82 -0.80 -2.10 -8.75
N ALA A 83 -1.93 -2.83 -8.74
CA ALA A 83 -2.39 -3.53 -7.54
C ALA A 83 -1.36 -4.57 -7.05
N VAL A 84 -0.77 -5.35 -7.97
CA VAL A 84 0.31 -6.30 -7.62
C VAL A 84 1.52 -5.58 -7.03
N LEU A 85 1.95 -4.46 -7.62
CA LEU A 85 3.07 -3.67 -7.10
C LEU A 85 2.81 -3.16 -5.69
N ALA A 86 1.59 -2.68 -5.40
CA ALA A 86 1.19 -2.24 -4.07
C ALA A 86 1.23 -3.38 -3.04
N ILE A 87 0.70 -4.56 -3.39
CA ILE A 87 0.71 -5.76 -2.51
C ILE A 87 2.14 -6.25 -2.25
N VAL A 88 3.00 -6.28 -3.28
CA VAL A 88 4.40 -6.69 -3.14
C VAL A 88 5.16 -5.70 -2.25
N ALA A 89 4.90 -4.40 -2.38
CA ALA A 89 5.51 -3.37 -1.55
C ALA A 89 5.18 -3.55 -0.07
N GLU A 90 3.90 -3.76 0.25
CA GLU A 90 3.43 -4.00 1.61
C GLU A 90 4.07 -5.27 2.20
N ARG A 91 3.96 -6.41 1.50
CA ARG A 91 4.50 -7.69 2.00
C ARG A 91 6.00 -7.59 2.27
N ARG A 92 6.74 -6.92 1.39
CA ARG A 92 8.19 -6.74 1.55
C ARG A 92 8.52 -5.85 2.76
N ALA A 93 7.80 -4.75 2.94
CA ALA A 93 8.01 -3.86 4.07
C ALA A 93 7.61 -4.51 5.40
N CYS A 94 6.45 -5.17 5.46
CA CYS A 94 6.01 -5.90 6.66
C CYS A 94 6.96 -7.05 7.01
N HIS A 95 7.47 -7.80 6.02
CA HIS A 95 8.45 -8.86 6.28
C HIS A 95 9.78 -8.30 6.81
N ALA A 96 10.26 -7.19 6.24
CA ALA A 96 11.48 -6.53 6.71
C ALA A 96 11.32 -6.03 8.15
N LEU A 97 10.21 -5.36 8.46
CA LEU A 97 9.94 -4.83 9.79
C LEU A 97 9.67 -5.94 10.82
N LYS A 98 8.96 -7.01 10.48
CA LYS A 98 8.64 -8.11 11.40
C LYS A 98 9.90 -8.84 11.91
N ARG A 99 11.00 -8.85 11.14
CA ARG A 99 12.25 -9.53 11.54
C ARG A 99 13.00 -8.78 12.65
N MET A 100 12.79 -7.48 12.80
CA MET A 100 13.55 -6.63 13.73
C MET A 100 12.79 -6.38 15.04
N HIS A 101 11.46 -6.38 15.01
CA HIS A 101 10.58 -6.09 16.17
C HIS A 101 10.44 -7.24 17.21
N GLY A 102 11.52 -7.94 17.54
CA GLY A 102 11.52 -8.98 18.58
C GLY A 102 11.62 -8.45 20.01
N HIS A 103 12.08 -7.21 20.22
CA HIS A 103 12.33 -6.62 21.54
C HIS A 103 11.87 -5.15 21.55
N ALA A 104 10.67 -4.93 22.12
CA ALA A 104 10.13 -3.70 22.74
C ALA A 104 10.41 -2.27 22.20
N ILE A 105 9.27 -1.55 22.06
CA ILE A 105 9.03 -0.08 22.16
C ILE A 105 9.02 0.73 20.84
N ASP A 106 7.86 1.37 20.60
CA ASP A 106 7.45 2.32 19.55
C ASP A 106 7.81 2.02 18.09
N SER A 107 7.02 1.11 17.49
CA SER A 107 7.02 0.89 16.04
C SER A 107 6.40 2.08 15.28
N PRO A 108 7.02 2.57 14.19
CA PRO A 108 6.24 3.19 13.13
C PRO A 108 5.24 2.15 12.63
N ASP A 109 3.96 2.50 12.82
CA ASP A 109 2.82 1.65 12.63
C ASP A 109 2.84 0.92 11.27
N ALA A 110 3.27 -0.35 11.26
CA ALA A 110 2.99 -1.30 10.19
C ALA A 110 1.54 -1.24 9.66
N PRO A 111 0.50 -0.91 10.47
CA PRO A 111 -0.83 -0.66 9.91
C PRO A 111 -0.91 0.53 8.95
N HIS A 112 -0.15 1.62 9.12
CA HIS A 112 -0.21 2.79 8.23
C HIS A 112 0.27 2.47 6.81
N LEU A 113 1.35 1.67 6.70
CA LEU A 113 1.87 1.22 5.41
C LEU A 113 0.87 0.31 4.67
N ARG A 114 0.15 -0.52 5.44
CA ARG A 114 -0.97 -1.34 4.96
C ARG A 114 -2.10 -0.47 4.42
N TRP A 115 -2.53 0.54 5.16
CA TRP A 115 -3.62 1.43 4.72
C TRP A 115 -3.33 2.10 3.38
N ILE A 116 -2.09 2.54 3.14
CA ILE A 116 -1.68 3.12 1.85
C ILE A 116 -1.73 2.08 0.73
N ALA A 117 -1.24 0.86 0.94
CA ALA A 117 -1.28 -0.18 -0.08
C ALA A 117 -2.72 -0.60 -0.42
N TRP A 118 -3.59 -0.72 0.60
CA TRP A 118 -5.00 -1.05 0.44
C TRP A 118 -5.78 0.05 -0.28
N SER A 119 -5.48 1.34 -0.04
CA SER A 119 -6.14 2.44 -0.76
C SER A 119 -5.77 2.46 -2.25
N VAL A 120 -4.52 2.16 -2.59
CA VAL A 120 -4.08 2.01 -3.99
C VAL A 120 -4.75 0.82 -4.65
N CYS A 121 -4.85 -0.33 -3.96
CA CYS A 121 -5.56 -1.50 -4.47
C CYS A 121 -7.06 -1.20 -4.69
N ALA A 122 -7.71 -0.58 -3.71
CA ALA A 122 -9.13 -0.20 -3.80
C ALA A 122 -9.36 0.77 -4.97
N GLY A 123 -8.51 1.78 -5.14
CA GLY A 123 -8.57 2.71 -6.27
C GLY A 123 -8.36 2.01 -7.62
N SER A 124 -7.40 1.08 -7.69
CA SER A 124 -7.15 0.26 -8.88
C SER A 124 -8.37 -0.60 -9.25
N VAL A 125 -9.00 -1.25 -8.27
CA VAL A 125 -10.20 -2.06 -8.48
C VAL A 125 -11.38 -1.19 -8.90
N ALA A 126 -11.58 -0.04 -8.24
CA ALA A 126 -12.62 0.92 -8.61
C ALA A 126 -12.44 1.41 -10.05
N LEU A 127 -11.21 1.78 -10.45
CA LEU A 127 -10.92 2.18 -11.83
C LEU A 127 -11.19 1.07 -12.83
N ALA A 128 -10.78 -0.18 -12.53
CA ALA A 128 -11.10 -1.32 -13.37
C ALA A 128 -12.62 -1.47 -13.50
N ILE A 129 -13.36 -1.48 -12.40
CA ILE A 129 -14.83 -1.58 -12.41
C ILE A 129 -15.46 -0.45 -13.22
N SER A 130 -15.06 0.81 -13.03
CA SER A 130 -15.57 1.95 -13.79
C SER A 130 -15.34 1.78 -15.30
N LEU A 131 -14.16 1.27 -15.68
CA LEU A 131 -13.80 0.99 -17.07
C LEU A 131 -14.69 -0.09 -17.69
N TRP A 132 -15.15 -1.05 -16.88
CA TRP A 132 -16.07 -2.08 -17.32
C TRP A 132 -17.54 -1.63 -17.30
N MET A 133 -17.96 -0.93 -16.25
CA MET A 133 -19.28 -0.34 -16.04
C MET A 133 -19.71 0.64 -17.13
N MET A 134 -18.78 1.46 -17.62
CA MET A 134 -19.07 2.44 -18.67
C MET A 134 -19.48 1.80 -20.00
N GLU A 135 -19.26 0.48 -20.17
CA GLU A 135 -19.71 -0.29 -21.32
C GLU A 135 -20.88 -1.24 -20.98
N SER A 136 -21.01 -1.69 -19.73
CA SER A 136 -22.05 -2.66 -19.30
C SER A 136 -23.34 -2.01 -18.78
N ALA A 137 -23.63 -0.77 -19.15
CA ALA A 137 -24.73 0.02 -18.59
C ALA A 137 -26.16 -0.60 -18.67
N PRO A 138 -26.52 -1.54 -19.57
CA PRO A 138 -27.85 -2.16 -19.51
C PRO A 138 -27.97 -3.41 -18.60
N ASP A 139 -26.91 -4.20 -18.38
CA ASP A 139 -27.05 -5.55 -17.79
C ASP A 139 -26.89 -5.62 -16.26
N VAL A 140 -26.13 -4.71 -15.64
CA VAL A 140 -25.86 -4.80 -14.18
C VAL A 140 -26.89 -4.02 -13.35
N ALA A 141 -27.51 -2.98 -13.93
CA ALA A 141 -28.62 -2.29 -13.28
C ALA A 141 -29.85 -3.20 -13.15
N SER A 142 -30.08 -4.08 -14.14
CA SER A 142 -31.08 -5.15 -14.07
C SER A 142 -30.67 -6.25 -13.11
N GLU A 143 -29.41 -6.71 -13.13
CA GLU A 143 -28.96 -7.78 -12.23
C GLU A 143 -28.95 -7.36 -10.75
N ALA A 144 -28.59 -6.11 -10.43
CA ALA A 144 -28.69 -5.56 -9.08
C ALA A 144 -30.15 -5.39 -8.62
N ALA A 145 -31.07 -5.05 -9.54
CA ALA A 145 -32.50 -4.98 -9.26
C ALA A 145 -33.11 -6.38 -9.05
N ASP A 146 -32.67 -7.39 -9.80
CA ASP A 146 -33.09 -8.79 -9.66
C ASP A 146 -32.59 -9.41 -8.35
N ILE A 147 -31.36 -9.10 -7.92
CA ILE A 147 -30.82 -9.54 -6.63
C ILE A 147 -31.57 -8.88 -5.46
N ALA A 148 -31.91 -7.59 -5.58
CA ALA A 148 -32.70 -6.88 -4.57
C ALA A 148 -34.14 -7.40 -4.48
N SER A 149 -34.76 -7.71 -5.62
CA SER A 149 -36.10 -8.32 -5.70
C SER A 149 -36.10 -9.75 -5.12
N SER A 150 -35.08 -10.55 -5.45
CA SER A 150 -34.90 -11.91 -4.91
C SER A 150 -34.70 -11.88 -3.38
N ALA A 151 -33.93 -10.93 -2.86
CA ALA A 151 -33.74 -10.76 -1.42
C ALA A 151 -35.01 -10.30 -0.69
N ALA A 152 -35.85 -9.46 -1.32
CA ALA A 152 -37.14 -9.06 -0.75
C ALA A 152 -38.15 -10.23 -0.69
N SER A 153 -38.16 -11.11 -1.69
CA SER A 153 -39.03 -12.29 -1.73
C SER A 153 -38.62 -13.44 -0.79
N ALA A 154 -37.44 -13.37 -0.18
CA ALA A 154 -36.94 -14.39 0.75
C ALA A 154 -37.24 -14.07 2.23
N ILE A 155 -37.84 -12.90 2.49
CA ILE A 155 -38.15 -12.40 3.84
C ILE A 155 -39.68 -12.42 4.12
N ASP A 156 -40.50 -12.57 3.08
CA ASP A 156 -41.94 -12.94 3.15
C ASP A 156 -42.11 -14.46 2.99
#